data_AF-A0A539E7Z5-F1
#
_entry.id   AF-A0A539E7Z5-F1
#
_cell.length_a   1.000
_cell.length_b   1.000
_cell.length_c   1.000
_cell.angle_alpha   90.00
_cell.angle_beta   90.00
_cell.angle_gamma   90.00
#
_symmetry.space_group_name_H-M   'P 1'
#
loop_
_entity.id
_entity.type
_entity.pdbx_description
1 polymer ?
#
loop_
_entity_poly.entity_id
_entity_poly.type
_entity_poly.pdbx_seq_one_letter_code
_entity_poly.pdbx_strand_id
1 'polypeptide(L)'
;MENASKKPSRELVDVITQQLLLGLEQPLRHRLEEMHPAEVANLLESLPPEARRNLWEFIPPEHEGEILSNLRDTVRASIIGEMERHELVAAAESMDVEDLAEVIDELPENLTESLLSALDADHRSRLEITLAFEEESAGRLMSTDIIS
;
A
#
# COMPACT_ATOMS: atom_id res chain seq x y z
N MET A 1 -19.54 6.03 -5.79
CA MET A 1 -19.07 7.18 -6.59
C MET A 1 -17.66 6.86 -7.01
N GLU A 2 -17.43 6.85 -8.31
CA GLU A 2 -16.25 6.31 -8.97
C GLU A 2 -15.01 7.17 -8.67
N ASN A 3 -14.23 6.80 -7.64
CA ASN A 3 -12.90 7.35 -7.43
C ASN A 3 -11.92 6.59 -8.34
N ALA A 4 -12.12 6.73 -9.65
CA ALA A 4 -11.17 6.19 -10.63
C ALA A 4 -9.88 6.99 -10.49
N SER A 5 -8.95 6.45 -9.71
CA SER A 5 -7.58 6.93 -9.55
C SER A 5 -7.01 7.25 -10.94
N LYS A 6 -6.90 8.54 -11.24
CA LYS A 6 -6.58 9.03 -12.58
C LYS A 6 -5.09 8.82 -12.79
N LYS A 7 -4.73 8.05 -13.83
CA LYS A 7 -3.32 7.85 -14.17
C LYS A 7 -2.60 9.20 -14.30
N PRO A 8 -1.36 9.31 -13.79
CA PRO A 8 -0.58 10.53 -13.90
C PRO A 8 -0.39 10.91 -15.38
N SER A 9 -0.24 12.21 -15.64
CA SER A 9 0.11 12.65 -16.98
C SER A 9 1.49 12.11 -17.37
N ARG A 10 1.69 11.83 -18.67
CA ARG A 10 3.00 11.40 -19.17
C ARG A 10 4.10 12.41 -18.84
N GLU A 11 3.77 13.69 -18.92
CA GLU A 11 4.69 14.78 -18.55
C GLU A 11 5.14 14.68 -17.09
N LEU A 12 4.24 14.36 -16.16
CA LEU A 12 4.59 14.17 -14.75
C LEU A 12 5.56 13.00 -14.57
N VAL A 13 5.26 11.86 -15.20
CA VAL A 13 6.13 10.67 -15.13
C VAL A 13 7.53 10.97 -15.69
N ASP A 14 7.61 11.68 -16.81
CA ASP A 14 8.88 12.08 -17.43
C ASP A 14 9.68 13.04 -16.53
N VAL A 15 9.00 13.99 -15.87
CA VAL A 15 9.63 14.91 -14.90
C VAL A 15 10.17 14.18 -13.69
N ILE A 16 9.37 13.30 -13.07
CA ILE A 16 9.81 12.50 -11.90
C ILE A 16 11.01 11.62 -12.27
N THR A 17 10.93 10.95 -13.42
CA THR A 17 12.03 10.09 -13.89
C THR A 17 13.32 10.88 -14.11
N GLN A 18 13.24 12.08 -14.68
CA GLN A 18 14.41 12.97 -14.79
C GLN A 18 14.92 13.44 -13.43
N GLN A 19 14.03 13.81 -12.50
CA GLN A 19 14.44 14.25 -11.16
C GLN A 19 15.17 13.15 -10.40
N LEU A 20 14.68 11.91 -10.47
CA LEU A 20 15.35 10.73 -9.92
C LEU A 20 16.74 10.53 -10.55
N LEU A 21 16.84 10.59 -11.88
CA LEU A 21 18.12 10.42 -12.60
C LEU A 21 19.14 11.50 -12.23
N LEU A 22 18.68 12.74 -12.01
CA LEU A 22 19.53 13.88 -11.68
C LEU A 22 19.82 14.00 -10.17
N GLY A 23 19.24 13.14 -9.33
CA GLY A 23 19.38 13.22 -7.87
C GLY A 23 18.76 14.50 -7.27
N LEU A 24 17.67 15.00 -7.86
CA LEU A 24 17.00 16.22 -7.40
C LEU A 24 16.04 15.90 -6.25
N GLU A 25 16.59 15.62 -5.08
CA GLU A 25 15.83 15.15 -3.91
C GLU A 25 14.83 16.17 -3.38
N GLN A 26 15.23 17.43 -3.21
CA GLN A 26 14.37 18.44 -2.59
C GLN A 26 13.12 18.77 -3.44
N PRO A 27 13.22 18.99 -4.76
CA PRO A 27 12.05 19.14 -5.61
C PRO A 27 11.15 17.90 -5.62
N LEU A 28 11.73 16.71 -5.46
CA LEU A 28 10.99 15.47 -5.47
C LEU A 28 10.18 15.30 -4.18
N ARG A 29 10.81 15.47 -3.01
CA ARG A 29 10.14 15.42 -1.70
C ARG A 29 9.01 16.43 -1.62
N HIS A 30 9.27 17.69 -1.98
CA HIS A 30 8.25 18.74 -1.95
C HIS A 30 7.05 18.39 -2.84
N ARG A 31 7.29 17.79 -4.01
CA ARG A 31 6.20 17.37 -4.89
C ARG A 31 5.40 16.19 -4.31
N LEU A 32 6.08 15.21 -3.72
CA LEU A 32 5.41 14.07 -3.09
C LEU A 32 4.54 14.52 -1.90
N GLU A 33 5.01 15.47 -1.10
CA GLU A 33 4.26 16.06 0.02
C GLU A 33 2.97 16.78 -0.42
N GLU A 34 2.93 17.31 -1.65
CA GLU A 34 1.75 17.97 -2.21
C GLU A 34 0.75 17.00 -2.88
N MET A 35 1.12 15.73 -3.07
CA MET A 35 0.31 14.72 -3.73
C MET A 35 -0.51 13.92 -2.72
N HIS A 36 -1.74 13.57 -3.07
CA HIS A 36 -2.52 12.63 -2.28
C HIS A 36 -1.88 11.22 -2.35
N PRO A 37 -1.90 10.41 -1.27
CA PRO A 37 -1.37 9.03 -1.28
C PRO A 37 -1.80 8.19 -2.49
N ALA A 38 -3.09 8.20 -2.83
CA ALA A 38 -3.61 7.57 -4.05
C ALA A 38 -2.96 8.05 -5.37
N GLU A 39 -2.56 9.32 -5.47
CA GLU A 39 -1.84 9.85 -6.64
C GLU A 39 -0.39 9.36 -6.68
N VAL A 40 0.25 9.24 -5.52
CA VAL A 40 1.59 8.65 -5.39
C VAL A 40 1.56 7.17 -5.76
N ALA A 41 0.54 6.43 -5.32
CA ALA A 41 0.31 5.04 -5.71
C ALA A 41 0.23 4.91 -7.25
N ASN A 42 -0.59 5.73 -7.91
CA ASN A 42 -0.69 5.72 -9.39
C ASN A 42 0.65 6.06 -10.08
N LEU A 43 1.45 6.94 -9.47
CA LEU A 43 2.77 7.31 -9.97
C LEU A 43 3.73 6.11 -9.87
N LEU A 44 3.78 5.43 -8.73
CA LEU A 44 4.57 4.21 -8.53
C LEU A 44 4.19 3.11 -9.53
N GLU A 45 2.90 2.93 -9.80
CA GLU A 45 2.40 1.97 -10.80
C GLU A 45 2.82 2.32 -12.24
N SER A 46 2.99 3.61 -12.52
CA SER A 46 3.35 4.11 -13.84
C SER A 46 4.87 4.11 -14.09
N LEU A 47 5.67 3.87 -13.04
CA LEU A 47 7.13 3.84 -13.12
C LEU A 47 7.65 2.41 -13.36
N PRO A 48 8.79 2.28 -14.08
CA PRO A 48 9.51 1.01 -14.17
C PRO A 48 10.06 0.61 -12.77
N PRO A 49 10.32 -0.69 -12.53
CA PRO A 49 10.68 -1.20 -11.19
C PRO A 49 11.83 -0.45 -10.50
N GLU A 50 12.91 -0.13 -11.23
CA GLU A 50 14.06 0.59 -10.67
C GLU A 50 13.69 2.02 -10.23
N ALA A 51 12.95 2.76 -11.05
CA ALA A 51 12.52 4.11 -10.70
C ALA A 51 11.48 4.11 -9.56
N ARG A 52 10.64 3.07 -9.49
CA ARG A 52 9.68 2.87 -8.40
C ARG A 52 10.39 2.68 -7.07
N ARG A 53 11.37 1.78 -7.00
CA ARG A 53 12.19 1.57 -5.80
C ARG A 53 12.85 2.87 -5.37
N ASN A 54 13.49 3.56 -6.31
CA ASN A 54 14.16 4.82 -6.00
C ASN A 54 13.18 5.90 -5.53
N LEU A 55 11.95 5.95 -6.05
CA LEU A 55 10.93 6.90 -5.60
C LEU A 55 10.42 6.56 -4.19
N TRP A 56 10.29 5.28 -3.86
CA TRP A 56 9.81 4.80 -2.57
C TRP A 56 10.66 5.35 -1.41
N GLU A 57 11.98 5.40 -1.57
CA GLU A 57 12.92 5.97 -0.58
C GLU A 57 12.70 7.47 -0.24
N PHE A 58 11.90 8.18 -1.03
CA PHE A 58 11.55 9.58 -0.78
C PHE A 58 10.20 9.77 -0.10
N ILE A 59 9.42 8.70 0.05
CA ILE A 59 8.09 8.75 0.68
C ILE A 59 8.28 8.89 2.20
N PRO A 60 7.58 9.84 2.84
CA PRO A 60 7.57 9.92 4.30
C PRO A 60 6.88 8.69 4.92
N PRO A 61 7.44 8.08 5.98
CA PRO A 61 6.89 6.88 6.61
C PRO A 61 5.41 7.01 7.00
N GLU A 62 4.96 8.20 7.40
CA GLU A 62 3.56 8.49 7.74
C GLU A 62 2.57 8.32 6.57
N HIS A 63 3.05 8.30 5.32
CA HIS A 63 2.23 8.11 4.14
C HIS A 63 2.34 6.70 3.55
N GLU A 64 3.30 5.88 4.01
CA GLU A 64 3.54 4.56 3.43
C GLU A 64 2.32 3.65 3.53
N GLY A 65 1.63 3.64 4.67
CA GLY A 65 0.42 2.83 4.87
C GLY A 65 -0.69 3.18 3.89
N GLU A 66 -1.07 4.46 3.82
CA GLU A 66 -2.09 4.94 2.88
C GLU A 66 -1.70 4.71 1.41
N ILE A 67 -0.41 4.85 1.07
CA ILE A 67 0.05 4.58 -0.30
C ILE A 67 -0.06 3.09 -0.61
N LEU A 68 0.38 2.21 0.30
CA LEU A 68 0.32 0.76 0.14
C LEU A 68 -1.12 0.25 -0.04
N SER A 69 -2.10 0.79 0.70
CA SER A 69 -3.50 0.39 0.54
C SER A 69 -4.07 0.77 -0.84
N ASN A 70 -3.57 1.86 -1.43
CA ASN A 70 -4.01 2.33 -2.75
C ASN A 70 -3.30 1.66 -3.94
N LEU A 71 -2.27 0.84 -3.72
CA LEU A 71 -1.55 0.15 -4.79
C LEU A 71 -2.27 -1.11 -5.25
N ARG A 72 -2.09 -1.49 -6.52
CA ARG A 72 -2.46 -2.84 -6.98
C ARG A 72 -1.51 -3.90 -6.43
N ASP A 73 -2.03 -5.09 -6.24
CA ASP A 73 -1.43 -6.26 -5.59
C ASP A 73 -0.01 -6.52 -6.10
N THR A 74 0.19 -6.60 -7.42
CA THR A 74 1.51 -6.83 -8.02
C THR A 74 2.55 -5.77 -7.68
N VAL A 75 2.14 -4.50 -7.56
CA VAL A 75 3.05 -3.39 -7.27
C VAL A 75 3.28 -3.28 -5.77
N ARG A 76 2.22 -3.44 -4.98
CA ARG A 76 2.28 -3.54 -3.51
C ARG A 76 3.23 -4.65 -3.07
N ALA A 77 3.06 -5.87 -3.57
CA ALA A 77 3.92 -7.01 -3.23
C ALA A 77 5.39 -6.77 -3.60
N SER A 78 5.65 -6.08 -4.72
CA SER A 78 7.01 -5.72 -5.13
C SER A 78 7.66 -4.72 -4.17
N ILE A 79 6.90 -3.76 -3.62
CA ILE A 79 7.41 -2.78 -2.66
C ILE A 79 7.59 -3.45 -1.30
N ILE A 80 6.57 -4.16 -0.80
CA ILE A 80 6.64 -4.88 0.49
C ILE A 80 7.78 -5.89 0.51
N GLY A 81 8.06 -6.56 -0.61
CA GLY A 81 9.18 -7.49 -0.72
C GLY A 81 10.58 -6.85 -0.60
N GLU A 82 10.66 -5.52 -0.66
CA GLU A 82 11.89 -4.74 -0.54
C GLU A 82 11.98 -3.96 0.79
N MET A 83 10.88 -3.83 1.53
CA MET A 83 10.82 -3.12 2.80
C MET A 83 11.55 -3.87 3.92
N GLU A 84 12.17 -3.13 4.82
CA GLU A 84 12.64 -3.69 6.08
C GLU A 84 11.45 -4.00 6.99
N ARG A 85 11.59 -5.01 7.85
CA ARG A 85 10.48 -5.48 8.70
C ARG A 85 9.86 -4.37 9.55
N HIS A 86 10.69 -3.46 10.07
CA HIS A 86 10.23 -2.39 10.94
C HIS A 86 9.45 -1.30 10.19
N GLU A 87 9.78 -1.06 8.91
CA GLU A 87 9.05 -0.14 8.03
C GLU A 87 7.67 -0.72 7.72
N LEU A 88 7.60 -2.00 7.37
CA LEU A 88 6.33 -2.67 7.10
C LEU A 88 5.39 -2.64 8.32
N VAL A 89 5.93 -2.84 9.53
CA VAL A 89 5.14 -2.75 10.77
C VAL A 89 4.63 -1.33 10.97
N ALA A 90 5.49 -0.31 10.81
CA ALA A 90 5.08 1.08 10.97
C ALA A 90 4.01 1.49 9.93
N ALA A 91 4.17 1.08 8.68
CA ALA A 91 3.20 1.32 7.63
C ALA A 91 1.86 0.62 7.93
N ALA A 92 1.88 -0.63 8.41
CA ALA A 92 0.68 -1.36 8.79
C ALA A 92 -0.04 -0.70 9.99
N GLU A 93 0.69 -0.19 10.98
CA GLU A 93 0.11 0.53 12.13
C GLU A 93 -0.46 1.92 11.75
N SER A 94 -0.08 2.46 10.60
CA SER A 94 -0.67 3.69 10.05
C SER A 94 -1.91 3.46 9.19
N MET A 95 -2.19 2.21 8.80
CA MET A 95 -3.36 1.89 7.97
C MET A 95 -4.64 1.81 8.81
N ASP A 96 -5.77 2.10 8.16
CA ASP A 96 -7.06 1.68 8.69
C ASP A 96 -7.15 0.14 8.67
N VAL A 97 -7.89 -0.43 9.62
CA VAL A 97 -7.92 -1.89 9.84
C VAL A 97 -8.61 -2.64 8.72
N GLU A 98 -9.51 -1.97 8.00
CA GLU A 98 -10.14 -2.46 6.78
C GLU A 98 -9.11 -2.59 5.64
N ASP A 99 -8.35 -1.53 5.37
CA ASP A 99 -7.28 -1.55 4.35
C ASP A 99 -6.19 -2.58 4.68
N LEU A 100 -5.81 -2.68 5.97
CA LEU A 100 -4.81 -3.64 6.42
C LEU A 100 -5.28 -5.10 6.25
N ALA A 101 -6.57 -5.37 6.44
CA ALA A 101 -7.14 -6.70 6.19
C ALA A 101 -6.97 -7.10 4.72
N GLU A 102 -7.29 -6.20 3.78
CA GLU A 102 -7.09 -6.42 2.34
C GLU A 102 -5.60 -6.68 2.00
N VAL A 103 -4.69 -5.91 2.60
CA VAL A 103 -3.25 -6.07 2.37
C VAL A 103 -2.76 -7.42 2.90
N ILE A 104 -3.20 -7.83 4.08
CA ILE A 104 -2.74 -9.06 4.74
C ILE A 104 -3.12 -10.33 3.98
N ASP A 105 -4.28 -10.35 3.35
CA ASP A 105 -4.75 -11.48 2.53
C ASP A 105 -3.84 -11.79 1.34
N GLU A 106 -3.08 -10.80 0.88
CA GLU A 106 -2.14 -10.92 -0.24
C GLU A 106 -0.71 -11.25 0.19
N LEU A 107 -0.40 -11.12 1.49
CA LEU A 107 0.94 -11.36 1.99
C LEU A 107 1.23 -12.87 2.09
N PRO A 108 2.48 -13.30 1.86
CA PRO A 108 2.90 -14.64 2.19
C PRO A 108 2.65 -14.94 3.68
N GLU A 109 2.17 -16.14 3.99
CA GLU A 109 1.80 -16.57 5.35
C GLU A 109 2.88 -16.26 6.40
N ASN A 110 4.16 -16.49 6.06
CA ASN A 110 5.28 -16.22 6.95
C ASN A 110 5.48 -14.72 7.26
N LEU A 111 5.09 -13.84 6.33
CA LEU A 111 5.15 -12.40 6.52
C LEU A 111 3.95 -11.92 7.33
N THR A 112 2.76 -12.45 7.04
CA THR A 112 1.52 -12.22 7.80
C THR A 112 1.70 -12.56 9.28
N GLU A 113 2.16 -13.77 9.59
CA GLU A 113 2.39 -14.18 10.98
C GLU A 113 3.37 -13.24 11.70
N SER A 114 4.45 -12.87 11.01
CA SER A 114 5.42 -11.96 11.60
C SER A 114 4.86 -10.56 11.82
N LEU A 115 4.07 -10.04 10.87
CA LEU A 115 3.45 -8.72 10.98
C LEU A 115 2.47 -8.70 12.16
N LEU A 116 1.56 -9.68 12.22
CA LEU A 116 0.60 -9.85 13.32
C LEU A 116 1.28 -9.98 14.70
N SER A 117 2.48 -10.58 14.75
CA SER A 117 3.23 -10.71 15.99
C SER A 117 3.91 -9.40 16.44
N ALA A 118 4.14 -8.48 15.50
CA ALA A 118 4.86 -7.23 15.72
C ALA A 118 3.93 -6.03 15.94
N LEU A 119 2.69 -6.08 15.42
CA LEU A 119 1.65 -5.07 15.68
C LEU A 119 1.39 -4.91 17.18
N ASP A 120 1.08 -3.68 17.58
CA ASP A 120 0.55 -3.43 18.92
C ASP A 120 -0.78 -4.15 19.19
N ALA A 121 -1.10 -4.31 20.48
CA ALA A 121 -2.24 -5.11 20.91
C ALA A 121 -3.61 -4.53 20.49
N ASP A 122 -3.73 -3.20 20.35
CA ASP A 122 -4.97 -2.55 19.92
C ASP A 122 -5.20 -2.78 18.42
N HIS A 123 -4.18 -2.47 17.60
CA HIS A 123 -4.26 -2.71 16.15
C HIS A 123 -4.52 -4.17 15.83
N ARG A 124 -3.77 -5.07 16.46
CA ARG A 124 -3.97 -6.51 16.28
C ARG A 124 -5.39 -6.94 16.66
N SER A 125 -5.89 -6.51 17.81
CA SER A 125 -7.24 -6.89 18.26
C SER A 125 -8.32 -6.39 17.30
N ARG A 126 -8.19 -5.17 16.78
CA ARG A 126 -9.16 -4.60 15.83
C ARG A 126 -9.10 -5.32 14.49
N LEU A 127 -7.90 -5.62 13.99
CA LEU A 127 -7.70 -6.38 12.77
C LEU A 127 -8.26 -7.81 12.88
N GLU A 128 -8.02 -8.53 13.97
CA GLU A 128 -8.57 -9.88 14.20
C GLU A 128 -10.11 -9.87 14.17
N ILE A 129 -10.74 -8.80 14.68
CA ILE A 129 -12.18 -8.60 14.61
C ILE A 129 -12.63 -8.39 13.16
N THR A 130 -11.96 -7.52 12.41
CA THR A 130 -12.27 -7.26 10.98
C THR A 130 -12.19 -8.54 10.15
N LEU A 131 -11.09 -9.29 10.26
CA LEU A 131 -10.88 -10.54 9.54
C LEU A 131 -11.97 -11.58 9.86
N ALA A 132 -12.36 -11.72 11.13
CA ALA A 132 -13.43 -12.63 11.53
C ALA A 132 -14.79 -12.25 10.92
N PHE A 133 -15.09 -10.94 10.83
CA PHE A 133 -16.31 -10.46 10.19
C PHE A 133 -16.31 -10.69 8.67
N GLU A 134 -15.17 -10.52 8.00
CA GLU A 134 -15.03 -10.79 6.58
C GLU A 134 -15.17 -12.28 6.26
N GLU A 135 -14.57 -13.18 7.04
CA GLU A 135 -14.76 -14.62 6.91
C GLU A 135 -16.24 -15.03 7.09
N GLU A 136 -16.93 -14.47 8.09
CA GLU A 136 -18.36 -14.74 8.31
C GLU A 136 -19.20 -14.22 7.14
N SER A 137 -18.85 -13.06 6.60
CA SER A 137 -19.55 -12.42 5.49
C SER A 137 -19.33 -13.17 4.17
N ALA A 138 -18.08 -13.55 3.87
CA ALA A 138 -17.71 -14.37 2.73
C ALA A 138 -18.36 -15.76 2.82
N GLY A 139 -18.32 -16.40 3.99
CA GLY A 139 -19.01 -17.68 4.24
C GLY A 139 -20.52 -17.60 4.05
N ARG A 140 -21.14 -16.47 4.44
CA ARG A 140 -22.57 -16.21 4.23
C ARG A 140 -22.90 -16.00 2.75
N LEU A 141 -22.09 -15.24 2.02
CA LEU A 141 -22.24 -15.02 0.57
C LEU A 141 -22.08 -16.33 -0.22
N MET A 142 -21.04 -17.11 0.07
CA MET A 142 -20.82 -18.44 -0.53
C MET A 142 -21.98 -19.41 -0.25
N SER A 143 -22.58 -19.37 0.94
CA SER A 143 -23.73 -20.22 1.27
C SER A 143 -25.02 -19.81 0.56
N THR A 144 -25.18 -18.53 0.19
CA THR A 144 -26.37 -18.03 -0.52
C THR A 144 -26.32 -18.28 -2.03
N ASP A 145 -25.14 -18.47 -2.61
CA ASP A 145 -24.97 -18.77 -4.05
C ASP A 145 -25.29 -20.24 -4.41
N ILE A 146 -25.64 -21.10 -3.45
CA ILE A 146 -25.99 -22.51 -3.70
C ILE A 146 -27.48 -22.70 -4.06
N ILE A 147 -28.27 -21.64 -4.21
CA ILE A 147 -29.70 -21.79 -4.57
C ILE A 147 -30.18 -20.74 -5.59
N SER A 148 -29.96 -21.00 -6.88
CA SER A 148 -31.01 -21.13 -7.91
C SER A 148 -30.45 -21.49 -9.28
#